data_AF-A0A7J7URE5-F1
#
_entry.id   AF-A0A7J7URE5-F1
#
_cell.length_a   1.000
_cell.length_b   1.000
_cell.length_c   1.000
_cell.angle_alpha   90.00
_cell.angle_beta   90.00
_cell.angle_gamma   90.00
#
_symmetry.space_group_name_H-M   'P 1'
#
loop_
_entity.id
_entity.type
_entity.pdbx_description
1 polymer ?
#
loop_
_entity_poly.entity_id
_entity_poly.type
_entity_poly.pdbx_seq_one_letter_code
_entity_poly.pdbx_strand_id
1 'polypeptide(L)'
;MILQVWIAASFFLQPKMGTADKQKPLALNNRKMFHNFNYFLFFYNVLLGLGACLSRLLISCILGTWLIARIDRTIMQNGYEGADMGFSAWVGMLYVDHYHTNPVLVSFCHILLTGLRERKLQQAIRCEHLRQSAGESPV
;
A
#
# COMPACT_ATOMS: atom_id res chain seq x y z
N MET A 1 -28.76 4.89 0.13
CA MET A 1 -28.47 6.06 1.00
C MET A 1 -29.00 7.36 0.41
N ILE A 2 -28.51 7.85 -0.75
CA ILE A 2 -28.93 9.14 -1.34
C ILE A 2 -30.44 9.20 -1.66
N LEU A 3 -30.99 8.14 -2.23
CA LEU A 3 -32.41 8.07 -2.63
C LEU A 3 -33.36 8.09 -1.41
N GLN A 4 -32.96 7.43 -0.32
CA GLN A 4 -33.68 7.43 0.95
C GLN A 4 -33.67 8.81 1.63
N VAL A 5 -32.52 9.50 1.59
CA VAL A 5 -32.38 10.89 2.07
C VAL A 5 -33.26 11.82 1.24
N TRP A 6 -33.32 11.62 -0.07
CA TRP A 6 -34.14 12.44 -0.97
C TRP A 6 -35.65 12.25 -0.72
N ILE A 7 -36.12 11.00 -0.56
CA ILE A 7 -37.53 10.71 -0.24
C ILE A 7 -37.91 11.27 1.14
N ALA A 8 -37.06 11.09 2.15
CA ALA A 8 -37.29 11.65 3.47
C ALA A 8 -37.33 13.20 3.45
N ALA A 9 -36.44 13.83 2.68
CA ALA A 9 -36.37 15.28 2.54
C ALA A 9 -37.53 15.90 1.76
N SER A 10 -38.12 15.16 0.82
CA SER A 10 -39.26 15.63 0.01
C SER A 10 -40.62 15.36 0.67
N PHE A 11 -40.76 14.26 1.42
CA PHE A 11 -42.07 13.83 1.93
C PHE A 11 -42.33 14.22 3.39
N PHE A 12 -41.30 14.30 4.24
CA PHE A 12 -41.47 14.52 5.69
C PHE A 12 -41.09 15.91 6.20
N LEU A 13 -40.22 16.63 5.49
CA LEU A 13 -39.90 18.00 5.85
C LEU A 13 -41.01 18.93 5.40
N GLN A 14 -41.45 19.81 6.29
CA GLN A 14 -42.42 20.84 5.98
C GLN A 14 -41.94 21.68 4.77
N PRO A 15 -42.79 21.95 3.76
CA PRO A 15 -42.45 22.89 2.70
C PRO A 15 -42.19 24.28 3.32
N LYS A 16 -41.22 25.03 2.77
CA LYS A 16 -40.83 26.35 3.30
C LYS A 16 -42.07 27.26 3.37
N MET A 17 -42.39 27.78 4.55
CA MET A 17 -43.54 28.68 4.76
C MET A 17 -43.26 30.15 4.37
N GLY A 18 -42.01 30.52 4.06
CA GLY A 18 -41.65 31.87 3.59
C GLY A 18 -40.35 31.90 2.78
N THR A 19 -40.28 32.78 1.78
CA THR A 19 -39.19 32.91 0.79
C THR A 19 -37.91 33.58 1.32
N ALA A 20 -37.90 34.07 2.58
CA ALA A 20 -36.78 34.83 3.15
C ALA A 20 -35.86 34.05 4.11
N ASP A 21 -36.18 32.80 4.47
CA ASP A 21 -35.44 32.05 5.48
C ASP A 21 -34.49 31.00 4.88
N LYS A 22 -33.21 31.03 5.31
CA LYS A 22 -32.13 30.17 4.75
C LYS A 22 -32.25 28.70 5.17
N GLN A 23 -32.88 28.38 6.30
CA GLN A 23 -33.01 27.01 6.81
C GLN A 23 -34.46 26.54 6.90
N LYS A 24 -34.70 25.25 6.56
CA LYS A 24 -36.02 24.61 6.72
C LYS A 24 -36.25 24.35 8.23
N PRO A 25 -37.36 24.81 8.84
CA PRO A 25 -37.68 24.48 10.23
C PRO A 25 -37.95 22.96 10.37
N LEU A 26 -37.45 22.34 11.44
CA LEU A 26 -37.60 20.90 11.77
C LEU A 26 -39.02 20.51 12.26
N ALA A 27 -40.06 21.22 11.84
CA ALA A 27 -41.42 20.89 12.22
C ALA A 27 -41.96 19.75 11.33
N LEU A 28 -42.34 18.64 11.96
CA LEU A 28 -42.75 17.40 11.31
C LEU A 28 -44.29 17.40 11.13
N ASN A 29 -44.77 17.45 9.89
CA ASN A 29 -46.20 17.29 9.61
C ASN A 29 -46.62 15.81 9.70
N ASN A 30 -47.78 15.54 10.31
CA ASN A 30 -48.36 14.19 10.46
C ASN A 30 -47.43 13.12 11.10
N ARG A 31 -47.22 13.25 12.41
CA ARG A 31 -46.44 12.29 13.24
C ARG A 31 -46.87 10.81 13.06
N LYS A 32 -48.16 10.53 12.79
CA LYS A 32 -48.67 9.18 12.50
C LYS A 32 -48.15 8.61 11.17
N MET A 33 -48.06 9.43 10.13
CA MET A 33 -47.55 9.03 8.82
C MET A 33 -46.04 8.75 8.88
N PHE A 34 -45.31 9.57 9.64
CA PHE A 34 -43.87 9.37 9.84
C PHE A 34 -43.57 8.05 10.54
N HIS A 35 -44.37 7.68 11.54
CA HIS A 35 -44.18 6.41 12.24
C HIS A 35 -44.41 5.20 11.31
N ASN A 36 -45.49 5.19 10.52
CA ASN A 36 -45.75 4.13 9.54
C ASN A 36 -44.64 4.05 8.47
N PHE A 37 -44.21 5.19 7.93
CA PHE A 37 -43.14 5.21 6.94
C PHE A 37 -41.81 4.72 7.50
N ASN A 38 -41.46 5.13 8.72
CA ASN A 38 -40.24 4.67 9.39
C ASN A 38 -40.29 3.15 9.64
N TYR A 39 -41.45 2.60 10.00
CA TYR A 39 -41.64 1.15 10.14
C TYR A 39 -41.33 0.38 8.84
N PHE A 40 -41.84 0.85 7.69
CA PHE A 40 -41.50 0.23 6.40
C PHE A 40 -40.03 0.46 6.00
N LEU A 41 -39.50 1.66 6.29
CA LEU A 41 -38.10 1.99 6.04
C LEU A 41 -37.15 1.11 6.85
N PHE A 42 -37.52 0.75 8.07
CA PHE A 42 -36.71 -0.11 8.93
C PHE A 42 -36.43 -1.45 8.26
N PHE A 43 -37.47 -2.10 7.73
CA PHE A 43 -37.32 -3.37 7.01
C PHE A 43 -36.45 -3.21 5.76
N TYR A 44 -36.66 -2.13 4.99
CA TYR A 44 -35.83 -1.84 3.81
C TYR A 44 -34.36 -1.58 4.16
N ASN A 45 -34.09 -0.87 5.26
CA ASN A 45 -32.72 -0.63 5.75
C ASN A 45 -32.03 -1.93 6.19
N VAL A 46 -32.77 -2.87 6.79
CA VAL A 46 -32.24 -4.19 7.14
C VAL A 46 -31.83 -4.96 5.88
N LEU A 47 -32.68 -4.98 4.84
CA LEU A 47 -32.35 -5.62 3.56
C LEU A 47 -31.16 -4.94 2.87
N LEU A 48 -31.11 -3.61 2.87
CA LEU A 48 -29.97 -2.87 2.32
C LEU A 48 -28.67 -3.12 3.10
N GLY A 49 -28.74 -3.20 4.43
CA GLY A 49 -27.60 -3.52 5.28
C GLY A 49 -27.07 -4.92 5.01
N LEU A 50 -27.96 -5.90 4.88
CA LEU A 50 -27.62 -7.27 4.52
C LEU A 50 -27.01 -7.35 3.11
N GLY A 51 -27.59 -6.66 2.13
CA GLY A 51 -27.06 -6.58 0.78
C GLY A 51 -25.69 -5.90 0.70
N ALA A 52 -25.47 -4.83 1.47
CA ALA A 52 -24.18 -4.15 1.56
C ALA A 52 -23.10 -5.00 2.25
N CYS A 53 -23.50 -5.78 3.26
CA CYS A 53 -22.59 -6.75 3.89
C CYS A 53 -22.17 -7.84 2.89
N LEU A 54 -23.14 -8.41 2.18
CA LEU A 54 -22.88 -9.44 1.17
C LEU A 54 -22.02 -8.92 0.02
N SER A 55 -22.31 -7.72 -0.50
CA SER A 55 -21.50 -7.12 -1.56
C SER A 55 -20.07 -6.82 -1.09
N ARG A 56 -19.89 -6.36 0.15
CA ARG A 56 -18.57 -6.18 0.76
C ARG A 56 -17.78 -7.49 0.82
N LEU A 57 -18.41 -8.59 1.22
CA LEU A 57 -17.77 -9.91 1.25
C LEU A 57 -17.37 -10.38 -0.15
N LEU A 58 -18.27 -10.23 -1.13
CA LEU A 58 -18.00 -10.61 -2.52
C LEU A 58 -16.84 -9.81 -3.12
N ILE A 59 -16.86 -8.48 -2.97
CA ILE A 59 -15.79 -7.60 -3.46
C ILE A 59 -14.46 -7.96 -2.78
N SER A 60 -14.47 -8.22 -1.47
CA SER A 60 -13.27 -8.62 -0.73
C SER A 60 -12.71 -9.96 -1.23
N CYS A 61 -13.57 -10.91 -1.57
CA CYS A 61 -13.17 -12.21 -2.13
C CYS A 61 -12.56 -12.06 -3.54
N ILE A 62 -13.20 -11.27 -4.41
CA ILE A 62 -12.71 -11.01 -5.77
C ILE A 62 -11.37 -10.28 -5.72
N LEU A 63 -11.27 -9.21 -4.92
CA LEU A 63 -10.02 -8.46 -4.75
C LEU A 63 -8.93 -9.34 -4.11
N GLY A 64 -9.26 -10.12 -3.07
CA GLY A 64 -8.30 -11.03 -2.45
C GLY A 64 -7.76 -12.07 -3.44
N THR A 65 -8.62 -12.65 -4.28
CA THR A 65 -8.20 -13.61 -5.32
C THR A 65 -7.36 -12.94 -6.41
N TRP A 66 -7.68 -11.70 -6.81
CA TRP A 66 -6.86 -10.97 -7.78
C TRP A 66 -5.49 -10.60 -7.18
N LEU A 67 -5.46 -10.11 -5.93
CA LEU A 67 -4.22 -9.75 -5.25
C LEU A 67 -3.33 -10.97 -4.97
N ILE A 68 -3.88 -12.18 -4.81
CA ILE A 68 -3.06 -13.40 -4.62
C ILE A 68 -2.09 -13.62 -5.79
N ALA A 69 -2.50 -13.26 -7.01
CA ALA A 69 -1.68 -13.38 -8.20
C ALA A 69 -0.53 -12.36 -8.23
N ARG A 70 -0.58 -11.34 -7.36
CA ARG A 70 0.41 -10.28 -7.25
C ARG A 70 0.83 -10.07 -5.79
N ILE A 71 1.90 -10.78 -5.39
CA ILE A 71 2.44 -10.80 -4.02
C ILE A 71 2.97 -9.42 -3.54
N ASP A 72 3.09 -8.42 -4.44
CA ASP A 72 3.55 -7.06 -4.12
C ASP A 72 2.69 -6.32 -3.07
N ARG A 73 1.45 -6.75 -2.82
CA ARG A 73 0.50 -6.07 -1.92
C ARG A 73 -0.08 -7.05 -0.91
N THR A 74 0.04 -6.72 0.37
CA THR A 74 -0.61 -7.46 1.47
C THR A 74 -2.12 -7.46 1.26
N ILE A 75 -2.72 -8.64 1.34
CA ILE A 75 -4.19 -8.80 1.34
C ILE A 75 -4.76 -8.47 2.73
N MET A 76 -3.92 -8.60 3.75
CA MET A 76 -4.28 -8.42 5.14
C MET A 76 -4.35 -6.93 5.52
N GLN A 77 -5.20 -6.58 6.50
CA GLN A 77 -5.28 -5.22 7.02
C GLN A 77 -3.95 -4.75 7.64
N ASN A 78 -3.67 -3.45 7.53
CA ASN A 78 -2.52 -2.80 8.15
C ASN A 78 -2.38 -3.22 9.63
N GLY A 79 -1.27 -3.86 9.98
CA GLY A 79 -1.00 -4.41 11.32
C GLY A 79 -1.02 -5.94 11.42
N TYR A 80 -1.63 -6.65 10.47
CA TYR A 80 -1.59 -8.12 10.39
C TYR A 80 -0.75 -8.65 9.24
N GLU A 81 0.10 -7.79 8.65
CA GLU A 81 0.95 -8.12 7.49
C GLU A 81 1.84 -9.34 7.73
N GLY A 82 2.28 -9.57 8.98
CA GLY A 82 3.08 -10.75 9.35
C GLY A 82 2.32 -12.08 9.36
N ALA A 83 0.98 -12.07 9.32
CA ALA A 83 0.19 -13.30 9.18
C ALA A 83 0.06 -13.75 7.72
N ASP A 84 0.42 -12.91 6.75
CA ASP A 84 0.56 -13.29 5.35
C ASP A 84 1.96 -13.85 5.10
N MET A 85 2.07 -15.19 5.16
CA MET A 85 3.33 -15.89 4.92
C MET A 85 3.91 -15.63 3.52
N GLY A 86 3.06 -15.42 2.52
CA GLY A 86 3.48 -15.14 1.15
C GLY A 86 4.17 -13.78 1.04
N PHE A 87 3.53 -12.75 1.60
CA PHE A 87 4.12 -11.41 1.67
C PHE A 87 5.41 -11.38 2.50
N SER A 88 5.43 -12.04 3.67
CA SER A 88 6.63 -12.10 4.52
C SER A 88 7.80 -12.80 3.82
N ALA A 89 7.55 -13.86 3.04
CA ALA A 89 8.58 -14.55 2.27
C ALA A 89 9.15 -13.66 1.15
N TRP A 90 8.28 -12.91 0.46
CA TRP A 90 8.69 -11.96 -0.57
C TRP A 90 9.54 -10.81 -0.01
N VAL A 91 9.14 -10.22 1.12
CA VAL A 91 9.93 -9.20 1.82
C VAL A 91 11.29 -9.78 2.24
N GLY A 92 11.31 -11.01 2.77
CA GLY A 92 12.55 -11.70 3.13
C GLY A 92 13.49 -11.87 1.95
N MET A 93 12.98 -12.33 0.80
CA MET A 93 13.75 -12.43 -0.45
C MET A 93 14.31 -11.08 -0.88
N LEU A 94 13.50 -10.01 -0.84
CA LEU A 94 13.92 -8.66 -1.22
C LEU A 94 15.06 -8.15 -0.33
N TYR A 95 15.00 -8.41 0.99
CA TYR A 95 16.09 -8.04 1.90
C TYR A 95 17.36 -8.82 1.60
N VAL A 96 17.26 -10.13 1.38
CA VAL A 96 18.41 -10.98 1.04
C VAL A 96 19.07 -10.48 -0.25
N ASP A 97 18.29 -10.21 -1.29
CA ASP A 97 18.79 -9.65 -2.55
C ASP A 97 19.45 -8.28 -2.35
N HIS A 98 18.87 -7.43 -1.50
CA HIS A 98 19.43 -6.12 -1.17
C HIS A 98 20.76 -6.22 -0.44
N TYR A 99 20.91 -7.16 0.50
CA TYR A 99 22.16 -7.36 1.24
C TYR A 99 23.25 -7.97 0.35
N HIS A 100 22.92 -8.96 -0.48
CA HIS A 100 23.88 -9.61 -1.37
C HIS A 100 24.31 -8.73 -2.55
N THR A 101 23.39 -7.91 -3.08
CA THR A 101 23.61 -7.09 -4.28
C THR A 101 23.70 -5.61 -3.97
N ASN A 102 24.11 -5.25 -2.74
CA ASN A 102 24.16 -3.86 -2.35
C ASN A 102 25.18 -3.11 -3.23
N PRO A 103 24.74 -2.16 -4.08
CA PRO A 103 25.62 -1.54 -5.07
C PRO A 103 26.76 -0.76 -4.41
N VAL A 104 26.52 -0.19 -3.22
CA VAL A 104 27.55 0.54 -2.46
C VAL A 104 28.66 -0.40 -2.00
N LEU A 105 28.29 -1.55 -1.43
CA LEU A 105 29.26 -2.55 -0.97
C LEU A 105 30.06 -3.13 -2.14
N VAL A 106 29.38 -3.49 -3.24
CA VAL A 106 30.02 -4.04 -4.44
C VAL A 106 30.97 -3.02 -5.06
N SER A 107 30.55 -1.76 -5.21
CA SER A 107 31.42 -0.69 -5.71
C SER A 107 32.61 -0.43 -4.78
N PHE A 108 32.40 -0.44 -3.47
CA PHE A 108 33.48 -0.28 -2.49
C PHE A 108 34.53 -1.39 -2.58
N CYS A 109 34.08 -2.65 -2.63
CA CYS A 109 34.97 -3.80 -2.86
C CYS A 109 35.73 -3.69 -4.18
N HIS A 110 35.07 -3.25 -5.25
CA HIS A 110 35.70 -3.08 -6.55
C HIS A 110 36.82 -2.02 -6.54
N ILE A 111 36.58 -0.90 -5.84
CA ILE A 111 37.59 0.17 -5.67
C ILE A 111 38.79 -0.36 -4.86
N LEU A 112 38.55 -1.06 -3.75
CA LEU A 112 39.63 -1.64 -2.94
C LEU A 112 40.44 -2.68 -3.72
N LEU A 113 39.78 -3.57 -4.46
CA LEU A 113 40.43 -4.64 -5.21
C LEU A 113 41.27 -4.07 -6.37
N THR A 114 40.75 -3.06 -7.07
CA THR A 114 41.48 -2.34 -8.12
C THR A 114 42.70 -1.63 -7.53
N GLY A 115 42.53 -0.91 -6.42
CA GLY A 115 43.64 -0.22 -5.74
C GLY A 115 44.74 -1.17 -5.23
N LEU A 116 44.37 -2.34 -4.69
CA LEU A 116 45.36 -3.36 -4.29
C LEU A 116 46.09 -3.97 -5.49
N ARG A 117 45.39 -4.19 -6.60
CA ARG A 117 45.97 -4.74 -7.84
C ARG A 117 46.98 -3.76 -8.45
N GLU A 118 46.65 -2.48 -8.49
CA GLU A 118 47.55 -1.42 -8.95
C GLU A 118 48.81 -1.35 -8.09
N ARG A 119 48.68 -1.39 -6.75
CA ARG A 119 49.84 -1.40 -5.84
C ARG A 119 50.73 -2.62 -6.04
N LYS A 120 50.16 -3.82 -6.22
CA LYS A 120 50.92 -5.04 -6.50
C LYS A 120 51.64 -4.96 -7.85
N LEU A 121 50.98 -4.42 -8.88
CA LEU A 121 51.58 -4.22 -10.20
C LEU A 121 52.75 -3.24 -10.13
N GLN A 122 52.59 -2.12 -9.44
CA GLN A 122 53.66 -1.14 -9.21
C GLN A 122 54.85 -1.75 -8.46
N GLN A 123 54.60 -2.59 -7.45
CA GLN A 123 55.67 -3.31 -6.74
C GLN A 123 56.40 -4.31 -7.64
N ALA A 124 55.68 -5.08 -8.47
CA ALA A 124 56.29 -6.01 -9.42
C ALA A 124 57.18 -5.29 -10.44
N ILE A 125 56.70 -4.18 -11.01
CA ILE A 125 57.48 -3.35 -11.95
C ILE A 125 58.73 -2.78 -11.28
N ARG A 126 58.61 -2.29 -10.03
CA ARG A 126 59.76 -1.78 -9.27
C ARG A 126 60.81 -2.87 -8.98
N CYS A 127 60.38 -4.08 -8.64
CA CYS A 127 61.29 -5.21 -8.43
C CYS A 127 62.00 -5.63 -9.73
N GLU A 128 61.30 -5.68 -10.85
CA GLU A 128 61.89 -5.92 -12.18
C GLU A 128 62.95 -4.88 -12.52
N HIS A 129 62.65 -3.59 -12.31
CA HIS A 129 63.60 -2.51 -12.56
C HIS A 129 64.84 -2.58 -11.65
N LEU A 130 64.68 -2.92 -10.37
CA LEU A 130 65.81 -3.12 -9.45
C LEU A 130 66.68 -4.32 -9.86
N ARG A 131 66.05 -5.40 -10.34
CA ARG A 131 66.75 -6.59 -10.82
C ARG A 131 67.58 -6.30 -12.08
N GLN A 132 67.06 -5.51 -13.03
CA GLN A 132 67.81 -5.06 -14.20
C GLN A 132 69.04 -4.22 -13.79
N SER A 133 68.86 -3.26 -12.88
CA SER A 133 69.95 -2.42 -12.38
C SER A 133 71.02 -3.20 -11.59
N ALA A 134 70.67 -4.32 -10.94
CA ALA A 134 71.62 -5.18 -10.25
C ALA A 134 72.35 -6.16 -11.20
N GLY A 135 71.74 -6.52 -12.33
CA GLY A 135 72.35 -7.34 -13.38
C GLY A 135 73.40 -6.60 -14.23
N GLU A 136 73.37 -5.27 -14.25
CA GLU A 136 74.36 -4.40 -14.90
C GLU A 136 75.53 -4.02 -13.98
N SER A 137 75.98 -4.91 -13.08
CA SER A 137 77.30 -4.73 -12.46
C SER A 137 78.39 -5.12 -13.47
N PRO A 138 79.20 -4.17 -13.95
CA PRO A 138 80.26 -4.45 -14.91
C PRO A 138 81.41 -5.17 -14.20
N VAL A 139 81.75 -6.36 -14.69
CA VAL A 139 83.07 -6.97 -14.51
C VAL A 139 83.96 -6.51 -15.66
#